data_AF-A0A0F9R6P6-F1
#
_entry.id   AF-A0A0F9R6P6-F1
#
_cell.length_a   1.000
_cell.length_b   1.000
_cell.length_c   1.000
_cell.angle_alpha   90.00
_cell.angle_beta   90.00
_cell.angle_gamma   90.00
#
_symmetry.space_group_name_H-M   'P 1'
#
loop_
_entity.id
_entity.type
_entity.pdbx_description
1 polymer ?
#
loop_
_entity_poly.entity_id
_entity_poly.type
_entity_poly.pdbx_seq_one_letter_code
_entity_poly.pdbx_strand_id
1 'polypeptide(L)'
;MAQDFTPERDASLGLVFRLNFLWAQTDYASLEGNYDKWNNILDRIYCNLLYKEEIEVEEEGGKIIKVKLSTKDVRVYAFLSKNIHIAKRNFMKANKKNKGITRSRWYHSIQKKDIWLRKLMQTLKLYLKENIRTPGSAMFGGFGRRGN
;
A
#
# COMPACT_ATOMS: atom_id res chain seq x y z
N MET A 1 25.02 -15.86 24.48
CA MET A 1 23.56 -15.94 24.75
C MET A 1 22.87 -15.69 23.42
N ALA A 2 22.26 -16.71 22.84
CA ALA A 2 21.46 -16.54 21.63
C ALA A 2 20.28 -15.63 22.00
N GLN A 3 20.19 -14.49 21.35
CA GLN A 3 19.09 -13.55 21.54
C GLN A 3 17.85 -14.24 20.95
N ASP A 4 16.86 -14.55 21.78
CA ASP A 4 15.60 -15.18 21.33
C ASP A 4 14.97 -14.33 20.22
N PHE A 5 15.05 -14.85 19.00
CA PHE A 5 14.49 -14.23 17.81
C PHE A 5 12.97 -14.25 17.96
N THR A 6 12.36 -13.09 18.20
CA THR A 6 10.90 -12.94 18.32
C THR A 6 10.35 -12.52 16.96
N PRO A 7 9.78 -13.45 16.16
CA PRO A 7 9.44 -13.21 14.75
C PRO A 7 8.43 -12.07 14.56
N GLU A 8 7.61 -11.82 15.59
CA GLU A 8 6.53 -10.84 15.58
C GLU A 8 7.00 -9.38 15.51
N ARG A 9 8.19 -9.06 16.04
CA ARG A 9 8.73 -7.69 16.01
C ARG A 9 9.50 -7.40 14.72
N ASP A 10 10.31 -8.33 14.23
CA ASP A 10 11.13 -8.14 13.03
C ASP A 10 10.33 -8.17 11.72
N ALA A 11 9.27 -8.98 11.62
CA ALA A 11 8.41 -9.01 10.44
C ALA A 11 7.70 -7.67 10.18
N SER A 12 7.46 -6.88 11.24
CA SER A 12 6.78 -5.58 11.14
C SER A 12 7.68 -4.48 10.55
N LEU A 13 8.99 -4.51 10.84
CA LEU A 13 9.98 -3.55 10.32
C LEU A 13 10.20 -3.73 8.82
N GLY A 14 10.38 -4.97 8.36
CA GLY A 14 10.55 -5.27 6.93
C GLY A 14 9.34 -4.83 6.08
N LEU A 15 8.13 -4.99 6.62
CA LEU A 15 6.90 -4.51 5.98
C LEU A 15 6.87 -2.97 5.87
N VAL A 16 7.21 -2.26 6.95
CA VAL A 16 7.25 -0.78 6.96
C VAL A 16 8.25 -0.25 5.94
N PHE A 17 9.45 -0.81 5.87
CA PHE A 17 10.45 -0.42 4.87
C PHE A 17 9.97 -0.62 3.44
N ARG A 18 9.40 -1.79 3.16
CA ARG A 18 8.88 -2.10 1.82
C ARG A 18 7.75 -1.15 1.44
N LEU A 19 6.83 -0.86 2.36
CA LEU A 19 5.75 0.09 2.14
C LEU A 19 6.29 1.50 1.87
N ASN A 20 7.28 1.98 2.64
CA ASN A 20 7.91 3.29 2.41
C ASN A 20 8.57 3.38 1.03
N PHE A 21 9.28 2.34 0.62
CA PHE A 21 9.88 2.27 -0.71
C PHE A 21 8.83 2.32 -1.82
N LEU A 22 7.73 1.57 -1.67
CA LEU A 22 6.62 1.60 -2.63
C LEU A 22 5.93 2.98 -2.67
N TRP A 23 5.80 3.67 -1.55
CA TRP A 23 5.27 5.03 -1.51
C TRP A 23 6.19 6.03 -2.22
N ALA A 24 7.50 5.95 -2.04
CA ALA A 24 8.45 6.77 -2.80
C ALA A 24 8.32 6.55 -4.31
N GLN A 25 8.15 5.30 -4.75
CA GLN A 25 7.91 4.99 -6.17
C GLN A 25 6.56 5.51 -6.67
N THR A 26 5.54 5.49 -5.81
CA THR A 26 4.20 6.02 -6.09
C THR A 26 4.28 7.52 -6.38
N ASP A 27 4.96 8.26 -5.51
CA ASP A 27 5.14 9.71 -5.64
C ASP A 27 5.89 10.04 -6.94
N TYR A 28 6.96 9.31 -7.24
CA TYR A 28 7.71 9.47 -8.49
C TYR A 28 6.85 9.19 -9.73
N ALA A 29 6.11 8.07 -9.76
CA ALA A 29 5.22 7.73 -10.87
C ALA A 29 4.07 8.73 -11.06
N SER A 30 3.58 9.31 -9.96
CA SER A 30 2.56 10.35 -9.98
C SER A 30 3.07 11.64 -10.62
N LEU A 31 4.30 12.06 -10.29
CA LEU A 31 4.96 13.25 -10.82
C LEU A 31 5.25 13.14 -12.33
N GLU A 32 5.67 11.96 -12.78
CA GLU A 32 5.88 11.67 -14.22
C GLU A 32 4.55 11.60 -15.01
N GLY A 33 3.40 11.55 -14.33
CA GLY A 33 2.11 11.32 -14.97
C GLY A 33 1.96 9.91 -15.56
N ASN A 34 2.75 8.94 -15.08
CA ASN A 34 2.69 7.55 -15.52
C ASN A 34 1.61 6.80 -14.74
N TYR A 35 0.37 6.98 -15.18
CA TYR A 35 -0.84 6.52 -14.48
C TYR A 35 -0.95 4.99 -14.34
N ASP A 36 -0.46 4.24 -15.33
CA ASP A 36 -0.45 2.78 -15.26
C ASP A 36 0.56 2.28 -14.24
N LYS A 37 1.78 2.83 -14.25
CA LYS A 37 2.80 2.52 -13.25
C LYS A 37 2.34 2.91 -11.85
N TRP A 38 1.74 4.10 -11.71
CA TRP A 38 1.17 4.58 -10.45
C TRP A 38 0.13 3.59 -9.91
N ASN A 39 -0.86 3.19 -10.71
CA ASN A 39 -1.87 2.22 -10.27
C ASN A 39 -1.24 0.86 -9.90
N ASN A 40 -0.29 0.35 -10.69
CA ASN A 40 0.35 -0.93 -10.41
C ASN A 40 1.12 -0.93 -9.07
N ILE A 41 1.77 0.18 -8.72
CA ILE A 41 2.44 0.32 -7.42
C ILE A 41 1.41 0.36 -6.28
N LEU A 42 0.29 1.08 -6.46
CA LEU A 42 -0.81 1.08 -5.49
C LEU A 42 -1.38 -0.34 -5.26
N ASP A 43 -1.46 -1.17 -6.31
CA ASP A 43 -1.87 -2.57 -6.19
C ASP A 43 -0.88 -3.36 -5.30
N ARG A 44 0.43 -3.12 -5.48
CA ARG A 44 1.46 -3.74 -4.63
C ARG A 44 1.41 -3.26 -3.19
N ILE A 45 1.12 -1.98 -2.96
CA ILE A 45 0.91 -1.44 -1.61
C ILE A 45 -0.26 -2.16 -0.96
N TYR A 46 -1.40 -2.26 -1.64
CA TYR A 46 -2.58 -2.95 -1.14
C TYR A 46 -2.26 -4.39 -0.74
N CYS A 47 -1.62 -5.18 -1.61
CA CYS A 47 -1.20 -6.54 -1.29
C CYS A 47 -0.30 -6.62 -0.04
N ASN A 48 0.58 -5.64 0.16
CA ASN A 48 1.44 -5.62 1.35
C ASN A 48 0.68 -5.26 2.63
N LEU A 49 -0.32 -4.37 2.55
CA LEU A 49 -1.17 -4.03 3.69
C LEU A 49 -2.01 -5.23 4.16
N LEU A 50 -2.40 -6.11 3.23
CA LEU A 50 -3.17 -7.32 3.55
C LEU A 50 -2.40 -8.36 4.37
N TYR A 51 -1.06 -8.33 4.42
CA TYR A 51 -0.29 -9.23 5.30
C TYR A 51 -0.54 -8.97 6.80
N LYS A 52 -1.14 -7.83 7.15
CA LYS A 52 -1.53 -7.50 8.53
C LYS A 52 -2.95 -7.93 8.87
N GLU A 53 -3.75 -8.33 7.89
CA GLU A 53 -5.07 -8.90 8.13
C GLU A 53 -4.95 -10.41 8.30
N GLU A 54 -5.78 -10.98 9.17
CA GLU A 54 -5.87 -12.42 9.32
C GLU A 54 -6.40 -13.02 8.01
N ILE A 55 -5.60 -13.90 7.41
CA ILE A 55 -5.95 -14.54 6.15
C ILE A 55 -6.86 -15.72 6.48
N GLU A 56 -8.14 -15.61 6.15
CA GLU A 56 -9.05 -16.74 6.24
C GLU A 56 -8.80 -17.69 5.05
N VAL A 57 -8.26 -18.87 5.34
CA VAL A 57 -8.01 -19.91 4.32
C VAL A 57 -9.08 -20.99 4.46
N GLU A 58 -9.89 -21.20 3.41
CA GLU A 58 -10.72 -22.40 3.30
C GLU A 58 -9.90 -23.52 2.65
N GLU A 59 -9.71 -24.62 3.37
CA GLU A 59 -9.09 -25.85 2.88
C GLU A 59 -10.08 -27.02 2.83
N GLU A 60 -10.06 -27.79 1.74
CA GLU A 60 -10.59 -29.16 1.71
C GLU A 60 -9.45 -30.09 1.31
N GLY A 61 -9.29 -31.18 2.07
CA GLY A 61 -8.34 -32.24 1.73
C GLY A 61 -6.88 -31.77 1.61
N GLY A 62 -6.47 -30.76 2.38
CA GLY A 62 -5.11 -30.19 2.35
C GLY A 62 -4.82 -29.34 1.11
N LYS A 63 -5.83 -28.95 0.33
CA LYS A 63 -5.72 -27.96 -0.74
C LYS A 63 -6.39 -26.66 -0.32
N ILE A 64 -5.66 -25.56 -0.45
CA ILE A 64 -6.21 -24.21 -0.33
C ILE A 64 -7.21 -23.99 -1.46
N ILE A 65 -8.50 -23.92 -1.14
CA ILE A 65 -9.57 -23.68 -2.11
C ILE A 65 -9.81 -22.18 -2.28
N LYS A 66 -9.73 -21.44 -1.17
CA LYS A 66 -10.07 -20.01 -1.17
C LYS A 66 -9.34 -19.27 -0.08
N VAL A 67 -8.77 -18.13 -0.47
CA VAL A 67 -8.21 -17.14 0.44
C VAL A 67 -9.21 -15.99 0.54
N LYS A 68 -9.78 -15.77 1.72
CA LYS A 68 -10.71 -14.68 2.02
C LYS A 68 -9.98 -13.59 2.81
N LEU A 69 -10.25 -12.34 2.44
CA LEU A 69 -9.77 -11.13 3.09
C LEU A 69 -10.97 -10.38 3.68
N SER A 70 -10.71 -9.47 4.64
CA SER A 70 -11.74 -8.63 5.27
C SER A 70 -12.73 -8.05 4.25
N THR A 71 -14.02 -8.37 4.42
CA THR A 71 -15.03 -8.15 3.36
C THR A 71 -15.29 -6.68 3.03
N LYS A 72 -14.97 -5.74 3.94
CA LYS A 72 -15.28 -4.31 3.75
C LYS A 72 -14.23 -3.62 2.88
N ASP A 73 -12.95 -3.76 3.18
CA ASP A 73 -11.87 -3.06 2.46
C ASP A 73 -11.65 -3.64 1.07
N VAL A 74 -11.90 -4.94 0.88
CA VAL A 74 -11.92 -5.59 -0.45
C VAL A 74 -12.97 -4.96 -1.36
N ARG A 75 -14.18 -4.69 -0.86
CA ARG A 75 -15.24 -4.05 -1.65
C ARG A 75 -14.86 -2.63 -2.07
N VAL A 76 -14.27 -1.85 -1.16
CA VAL A 76 -13.82 -0.48 -1.45
C VAL A 76 -12.69 -0.51 -2.48
N TYR A 77 -11.71 -1.40 -2.31
CA TYR A 77 -10.61 -1.59 -3.27
C TYR A 77 -11.11 -1.98 -4.66
N ALA A 78 -12.03 -2.95 -4.74
CA ALA A 78 -12.63 -3.39 -5.99
C ALA A 78 -13.39 -2.25 -6.69
N PHE A 79 -14.16 -1.47 -5.93
CA PHE A 79 -14.87 -0.29 -6.44
C PHE A 79 -13.91 0.76 -7.01
N LEU A 80 -12.84 1.09 -6.28
CA LEU A 80 -11.83 2.05 -6.71
C LEU A 80 -11.10 1.57 -7.98
N SER A 81 -10.71 0.30 -8.02
CA SER A 81 -10.02 -0.29 -9.18
C SER A 81 -10.93 -0.34 -10.42
N LYS A 82 -12.22 -0.66 -10.24
CA LYS A 82 -13.21 -0.58 -11.33
C LYS A 82 -13.33 0.83 -11.89
N ASN A 83 -13.36 1.86 -11.04
CA ASN A 83 -13.45 3.25 -11.48
C ASN A 83 -12.22 3.69 -12.28
N ILE A 84 -11.02 3.27 -11.87
CA ILE A 84 -9.78 3.52 -12.62
C ILE A 84 -9.85 2.85 -14.00
N HIS A 85 -10.29 1.59 -14.06
CA HIS A 85 -10.44 0.88 -15.33
C HIS A 85 -11.41 1.57 -16.29
N ILE A 86 -12.57 2.01 -15.78
CA ILE A 86 -13.56 2.77 -16.55
C ILE A 86 -12.95 4.09 -17.04
N ALA A 87 -12.26 4.84 -16.18
CA ALA A 87 -11.65 6.10 -16.54
C ALA A 87 -10.55 5.94 -17.61
N LYS A 88 -9.70 4.92 -17.48
CA LYS A 88 -8.70 4.54 -18.50
C LYS A 88 -9.37 4.21 -19.82
N ARG A 89 -10.38 3.34 -19.82
CA ARG A 89 -11.12 2.97 -21.03
C ARG A 89 -11.73 4.20 -21.72
N ASN A 90 -12.31 5.12 -20.95
CA ASN A 90 -12.87 6.36 -21.47
C ASN A 90 -11.80 7.27 -22.08
N PHE A 91 -10.62 7.38 -21.46
CA PHE A 91 -9.49 8.12 -22.03
C PHE A 91 -9.01 7.52 -23.35
N MET A 92 -8.88 6.18 -23.43
CA MET A 92 -8.46 5.50 -24.66
C MET A 92 -9.46 5.69 -25.81
N LYS A 93 -10.76 5.81 -25.50
CA LYS A 93 -11.83 6.06 -26.48
C LYS A 93 -12.08 7.54 -26.77
N ALA A 94 -11.41 8.46 -26.08
CA ALA A 94 -11.70 9.88 -26.19
C ALA A 94 -11.13 10.51 -27.46
N ASN A 95 -11.93 11.34 -28.13
CA ASN A 95 -11.46 12.21 -29.21
C ASN A 95 -10.52 13.30 -28.67
N LYS A 96 -9.67 13.89 -29.54
CA LYS A 96 -8.66 14.92 -29.17
C LYS A 96 -9.23 16.04 -28.28
N LYS A 97 -10.44 16.54 -28.58
CA LYS A 97 -11.11 17.61 -27.81
C LYS A 97 -11.43 17.22 -26.36
N ASN A 98 -11.75 15.95 -26.09
CA ASN A 98 -12.15 15.46 -24.77
C ASN A 98 -11.00 14.75 -24.01
N LYS A 99 -9.83 14.66 -24.63
CA LYS A 99 -8.70 13.90 -24.09
C LYS A 99 -8.16 14.51 -22.79
N GLY A 100 -8.13 15.83 -22.67
CA GLY A 100 -7.74 16.52 -21.43
C GLY A 100 -8.70 16.22 -20.26
N ILE A 101 -10.01 16.31 -20.49
CA ILE A 101 -11.04 16.04 -19.48
C ILE A 101 -10.98 14.58 -19.02
N THR A 102 -10.89 13.64 -19.96
CA THR A 102 -10.84 12.21 -19.64
C THR A 102 -9.52 11.82 -18.96
N ARG A 103 -8.41 12.48 -19.30
CA ARG A 103 -7.13 12.34 -18.58
C ARG A 103 -7.23 12.80 -17.13
N SER A 104 -7.82 13.97 -16.88
CA SER A 104 -8.06 14.49 -15.52
C SER A 104 -8.95 13.53 -14.71
N ARG A 105 -10.00 12.97 -15.30
CA ARG A 105 -10.84 11.95 -14.66
C ARG A 105 -10.05 10.70 -14.27
N TRP A 106 -9.17 10.23 -15.15
CA TRP A 106 -8.30 9.08 -14.86
C TRP A 106 -7.33 9.38 -13.71
N TYR A 107 -6.67 10.55 -13.74
CA TYR A 107 -5.83 11.05 -12.65
C TYR A 107 -6.59 11.04 -11.31
N HIS A 108 -7.77 11.66 -11.24
CA HIS A 108 -8.55 11.72 -10.00
C HIS A 108 -9.04 10.35 -9.52
N SER A 109 -9.33 9.41 -10.42
CA SER A 109 -9.67 8.04 -10.03
C SER A 109 -8.50 7.34 -9.35
N ILE A 110 -7.26 7.50 -9.85
CA ILE A 110 -6.07 6.93 -9.21
C ILE A 110 -5.77 7.66 -7.89
N GLN A 111 -5.85 8.98 -7.88
CA GLN A 111 -5.65 9.80 -6.69
C GLN A 111 -6.58 9.40 -5.53
N LYS A 112 -7.86 9.08 -5.81
CA LYS A 112 -8.79 8.59 -4.78
C LYS A 112 -8.34 7.26 -4.18
N LYS A 113 -7.81 6.36 -5.00
CA LYS A 113 -7.26 5.07 -4.53
C LYS A 113 -6.01 5.27 -3.69
N ASP A 114 -5.13 6.17 -4.11
CA ASP A 114 -3.93 6.56 -3.37
C ASP A 114 -4.30 7.09 -1.97
N ILE A 115 -5.17 8.11 -1.90
CA ILE A 115 -5.63 8.71 -0.63
C ILE A 115 -6.25 7.65 0.30
N TRP A 116 -7.07 6.74 -0.26
CA TRP A 116 -7.67 5.68 0.53
C TRP A 116 -6.62 4.71 1.09
N LEU A 117 -5.63 4.30 0.30
CA LEU A 117 -4.54 3.43 0.76
C LEU A 117 -3.67 4.09 1.83
N ARG A 118 -3.40 5.40 1.72
CA ARG A 118 -2.68 6.15 2.78
C ARG A 118 -3.46 6.20 4.09
N LYS A 119 -4.78 6.43 4.00
CA LYS A 119 -5.67 6.38 5.17
C LYS A 119 -5.71 4.98 5.80
N LEU A 120 -5.79 3.94 4.99
CA LEU A 120 -5.77 2.55 5.45
C LEU A 120 -4.46 2.24 6.19
N MET A 121 -3.32 2.63 5.63
CA MET A 121 -2.01 2.49 6.28
C MET A 121 -1.92 3.21 7.62
N GLN A 122 -2.52 4.41 7.72
CA GLN A 122 -2.61 5.16 8.98
C GLN A 122 -3.46 4.42 10.02
N THR A 123 -4.62 3.87 9.63
CA THR A 123 -5.50 3.08 10.51
C THR A 123 -4.80 1.82 11.02
N LEU A 124 -4.01 1.17 10.16
CA LEU A 124 -3.19 0.00 10.51
C LEU A 124 -1.95 0.35 11.37
N LYS A 125 -1.74 1.64 11.70
CA LYS A 125 -0.58 2.15 12.45
C LYS A 125 0.77 1.79 11.80
N LEU A 126 0.79 1.69 10.48
CA LEU A 126 1.98 1.37 9.69
C LEU A 126 2.75 2.63 9.26
N TYR A 127 2.25 3.82 9.61
CA TYR A 127 3.02 5.05 9.54
C TYR A 127 4.08 5.02 10.64
N LEU A 128 5.35 5.19 10.26
CA LEU A 128 6.31 5.80 11.19
C LEU A 128 5.75 7.20 11.45
N LYS A 129 4.94 7.35 12.51
CA LYS A 129 4.84 8.66 13.15
C LYS A 129 6.28 9.10 13.32
N GLU A 130 6.56 10.36 13.03
CA GLU A 130 7.65 11.09 13.69
C GLU A 130 7.33 11.06 15.20
N ASN A 131 7.43 9.88 15.80
CA ASN A 131 7.46 9.73 17.23
C ASN A 131 8.76 10.41 17.63
N ILE A 132 8.73 11.01 18.81
CA ILE A 132 9.81 11.72 19.51
C ILE A 132 11.12 10.89 19.64
N ARG A 133 11.14 9.66 19.13
CA ARG A 133 12.25 8.74 19.01
C ARG A 133 12.66 8.64 17.54
N THR A 134 13.85 9.14 17.22
CA THR A 134 14.46 9.07 15.89
C THR A 134 14.42 7.64 15.34
N PRO A 135 14.27 7.43 14.01
CA PRO A 135 14.23 6.11 13.39
C PRO A 135 15.38 5.20 13.82
N GLY A 136 16.58 5.77 14.02
CA GLY A 136 17.74 5.05 14.54
C GLY A 136 17.57 4.50 15.96
N SER A 137 16.81 5.16 16.83
CA SER A 137 16.54 4.67 18.19
C SER A 137 15.53 3.51 18.24
N ALA A 138 14.63 3.42 17.25
CA ALA A 138 13.72 2.29 17.08
C ALA A 138 14.38 1.11 16.35
N MET A 139 15.34 1.37 15.46
CA MET A 139 16.00 0.34 14.65
C MET A 139 17.31 -0.20 15.24
N PHE A 140 17.98 0.57 16.09
CA PHE A 140 19.24 0.18 16.72
C PHE A 140 19.16 0.25 18.25
N GLY A 141 17.98 0.08 18.84
CA GLY A 141 17.81 -0.12 20.28
C GLY A 141 18.63 0.82 21.19
N GLY A 142 18.73 2.11 20.86
CA GLY A 142 19.51 3.05 21.66
C GLY A 142 21.02 2.75 21.74
N PHE A 143 21.66 2.36 20.63
CA PHE A 143 23.13 2.30 20.47
C PHE A 143 23.79 3.70 20.50
N GLY A 144 23.46 4.51 21.51
CA GLY A 144 24.03 5.82 21.79
C GLY A 144 24.00 6.19 23.28
N ARG A 145 23.50 5.33 24.19
CA ARG A 145 23.74 5.49 25.64
C ARG A 145 24.99 4.72 26.05
N ARG A 146 26.15 5.19 25.59
CA ARG A 146 27.44 4.99 26.26
C ARG A 146 28.30 6.23 26.01
N GLY A 147 28.52 7.02 27.05
CA GLY A 147 29.52 8.08 27.07
C GLY A 147 29.12 9.28 27.94
N ASN A 148 29.33 9.13 29.26
CA ASN A 148 29.25 10.10 30.37
C ASN A 148 27.87 10.65 30.76
#